data_AF-A0A7S4RSA1-F1
#
_entry.id   AF-A0A7S4RSA1-F1
#
_cell.length_a   1.000
_cell.length_b   1.000
_cell.length_c   1.000
_cell.angle_alpha   90.00
_cell.angle_beta   90.00
_cell.angle_gamma   90.00
#
_symmetry.space_group_name_H-M   'P 1'
#
loop_
_entity.id
_entity.type
_entity.pdbx_description
1 polymer ?
#
loop_
_entity_poly.entity_id
_entity_poly.type
_entity_poly.pdbx_seq_one_letter_code
_entity_poly.pdbx_strand_id
1 'polypeptide(L)'
;VIEEQCQASITQMVELREEDQASCLRVYWQLCFNLMGSSDNTVELSGKAMNEKEFVFSDGSHSHFVIVKTIAYNLFGRYELGAHLPLEKGDRHYLKIKGGNFATMMFWFHRSLCLYAMAGENKMKNREYMAQAKGIHKELIDSLDNKNPNVLRYVCLLNAEKAALKQKKTQEEIRKLYNDAINLSARSGYVHDA
;
A
#
# COMPACT_ATOMS: atom_id res chain seq x y z
N VAL A 1 -0.56 3.20 26.92
CA VAL A 1 -0.04 1.84 26.65
C VAL A 1 0.59 1.71 25.26
N ILE A 2 -0.17 1.56 24.16
CA ILE A 2 0.44 1.35 22.81
C ILE A 2 1.31 2.53 22.38
N GLU A 3 0.84 3.75 22.59
CA GLU A 3 1.59 4.96 22.26
C GLU A 3 2.93 5.04 23.00
N GLU A 4 2.92 4.78 24.30
CA GLU A 4 4.12 4.76 25.14
C GLU A 4 5.08 3.64 24.73
N GLN A 5 4.55 2.49 24.32
CA GLN A 5 5.34 1.37 23.79
C GLN A 5 6.03 1.74 22.47
N CYS A 6 5.31 2.35 21.52
CA CYS A 6 5.90 2.84 20.27
C CYS A 6 7.02 3.85 20.54
N GLN A 7 6.79 4.80 21.45
CA GLN A 7 7.82 5.77 21.84
C GLN A 7 9.05 5.08 22.45
N ALA A 8 8.86 4.15 23.38
CA ALA A 8 9.94 3.42 24.01
C ALA A 8 10.74 2.57 23.01
N SER A 9 10.06 1.88 22.08
CA SER A 9 10.71 1.10 21.02
C SER A 9 11.54 1.97 20.09
N ILE A 10 11.04 3.15 19.71
CA ILE A 10 11.82 4.10 18.89
C ILE A 10 13.09 4.54 19.63
N THR A 11 12.97 4.90 20.91
CA THR A 11 14.15 5.27 21.73
C THR A 11 15.16 4.13 21.76
N GLN A 12 14.71 2.90 22.00
CA GLN A 12 15.58 1.73 22.03
C GLN A 12 16.27 1.47 20.68
N MET A 13 15.55 1.58 19.56
CA MET A 13 16.14 1.43 18.22
C MET A 13 17.22 2.47 17.96
N VAL A 14 17.00 3.73 18.38
CA VAL A 14 18.00 4.79 18.24
C VAL A 14 19.23 4.49 19.12
N GLU A 15 19.04 4.05 20.36
CA GLU A 15 20.15 3.66 21.25
C GLU A 15 20.98 2.50 20.68
N LEU A 16 20.32 1.58 19.97
CA LEU A 16 20.95 0.44 19.29
C LEU A 16 21.55 0.77 17.92
N ARG A 17 21.46 2.03 17.45
CA ARG A 17 21.89 2.46 16.11
C ARG A 17 21.15 1.77 14.96
N GLU A 18 19.85 1.58 15.15
CA GLU A 18 18.89 1.06 14.16
C GLU A 18 18.00 2.22 13.67
N GLU A 19 18.63 3.30 13.18
CA GLU A 19 17.91 4.54 12.81
C GLU A 19 16.95 4.34 11.62
N ASP A 20 17.24 3.41 10.72
CA ASP A 20 16.38 3.09 9.57
C ASP A 20 15.06 2.46 10.03
N GLN A 21 15.11 1.51 10.98
CA GLN A 21 13.95 0.84 11.56
C GLN A 21 13.16 1.80 12.45
N ALA A 22 13.85 2.62 13.24
CA ALA A 22 13.21 3.69 14.00
C ALA A 22 12.44 4.64 13.06
N SER A 23 13.03 4.95 11.91
CA SER A 23 12.40 5.78 10.89
C SER A 23 11.18 5.10 10.26
N CYS A 24 11.31 3.84 9.85
CA CYS A 24 10.18 3.05 9.35
C CYS A 24 9.01 3.04 10.35
N LEU A 25 9.29 2.79 11.63
CA LEU A 25 8.27 2.76 12.68
C LEU A 25 7.58 4.12 12.85
N ARG A 26 8.31 5.24 12.80
CA ARG A 26 7.72 6.59 12.85
C ARG A 26 6.72 6.82 11.72
N VAL A 27 7.02 6.37 10.50
CA VAL A 27 6.12 6.48 9.34
C VAL A 27 4.80 5.74 9.59
N TYR A 28 4.84 4.47 10.00
CA TYR A 28 3.63 3.70 10.30
C TYR A 28 2.84 4.28 11.48
N TRP A 29 3.56 4.74 12.51
CA TRP A 29 2.93 5.32 13.69
C TRP A 29 2.20 6.62 13.36
N GLN A 30 2.76 7.45 12.49
CA GLN A 30 2.08 8.66 12.02
C GLN A 30 0.83 8.33 11.20
N LEU A 31 0.85 7.28 10.35
CA LEU A 31 -0.38 6.82 9.70
C LEU A 31 -1.45 6.42 10.71
N CYS A 32 -1.08 5.75 11.81
CA CYS A 32 -2.04 5.41 12.86
C CYS A 32 -2.67 6.67 13.49
N PHE A 33 -1.88 7.70 13.79
CA PHE A 33 -2.41 8.99 14.26
C PHE A 33 -3.38 9.62 13.25
N ASN A 34 -3.04 9.57 11.96
CA ASN A 34 -3.92 10.08 10.91
C ASN A 34 -5.24 9.31 10.84
N LEU A 35 -5.21 7.97 10.97
CA LEU A 35 -6.41 7.12 11.00
C LEU A 35 -7.29 7.35 12.23
N MET A 36 -6.70 7.75 13.36
CA MET A 36 -7.43 8.14 14.57
C MET A 36 -7.99 9.57 14.51
N GLY A 37 -7.82 10.29 13.41
CA GLY A 37 -8.28 11.67 13.27
C GLY A 37 -7.46 12.68 14.07
N SER A 38 -6.23 12.33 14.45
CA SER A 38 -5.33 13.20 15.22
C SER A 38 -4.45 14.11 14.35
N SER A 39 -4.76 14.25 13.05
CA SER A 39 -4.04 15.10 12.11
C SER A 39 -5.02 15.93 11.28
N ASP A 40 -4.71 17.21 11.11
CA ASP A 40 -5.48 18.14 10.27
C ASP A 40 -5.46 17.75 8.79
N ASN A 41 -4.37 17.10 8.35
CA ASN A 41 -4.19 16.59 7.00
C ASN A 41 -3.94 15.09 7.05
N THR A 42 -5.01 14.31 6.85
CA THR A 42 -4.99 12.86 7.01
C THR A 42 -4.06 12.10 6.06
N VAL A 43 -3.65 12.72 4.95
CA VAL A 43 -2.71 12.11 3.99
C VAL A 43 -1.28 12.65 4.11
N GLU A 44 -1.05 13.70 4.88
CA GLU A 44 0.30 14.18 5.20
C GLU A 44 0.83 13.39 6.40
N LEU A 45 1.99 12.75 6.24
CA LEU A 45 2.63 11.99 7.31
C LEU A 45 3.43 12.96 8.18
N SER A 46 2.73 13.95 8.74
CA SER A 46 3.25 14.95 9.65
C SER A 46 2.36 15.06 10.87
N GLY A 47 2.96 15.17 12.04
CA GLY A 47 2.27 15.28 13.31
C GLY A 47 3.16 14.85 14.46
N LYS A 48 2.58 14.09 15.39
CA LYS A 48 3.24 13.71 16.64
C LYS A 48 4.45 12.80 16.46
N ALA A 49 4.40 11.87 15.51
CA ALA A 49 5.43 10.84 15.35
C ALA A 49 6.55 11.25 14.38
N MET A 50 6.27 12.13 13.42
CA MET A 50 7.25 12.63 12.45
C MET A 50 6.76 13.90 11.76
N ASN A 51 7.65 14.57 11.02
CA ASN A 51 7.32 15.65 10.09
C ASN A 51 7.85 15.29 8.70
N GLU A 52 6.95 15.03 7.75
CA GLU A 52 7.27 14.60 6.38
C GLU A 52 8.28 15.50 5.66
N LYS A 53 8.24 16.82 5.88
CA LYS A 53 9.09 17.79 5.18
C LYS A 53 10.49 17.90 5.77
N GLU A 54 10.61 17.62 7.05
CA GLU A 54 11.87 17.71 7.80
C GLU A 54 12.55 16.34 7.93
N PHE A 55 11.85 15.27 7.56
CA PHE A 55 12.34 13.91 7.72
C PHE A 55 13.46 13.62 6.71
N VAL A 56 14.62 13.22 7.22
CA VAL A 56 15.74 12.75 6.39
C VAL A 56 15.60 11.25 6.21
N PHE A 57 15.27 10.84 5.00
CA PHE A 57 15.14 9.43 4.66
C PHE A 57 16.47 8.86 4.17
N SER A 58 16.85 7.72 4.73
CA SER A 58 17.67 6.71 4.05
C SER A 58 16.86 6.03 2.95
N ASP A 59 17.54 5.33 2.04
CA ASP A 59 16.90 4.53 0.99
C ASP A 59 15.82 3.55 1.53
N GLY A 60 16.11 2.85 2.64
CA GLY A 60 15.22 1.87 3.26
C GLY A 60 13.94 2.52 3.82
N SER A 61 14.11 3.53 4.68
CA SER A 61 12.99 4.30 5.24
C SER A 61 12.19 5.09 4.20
N HIS A 62 12.82 5.55 3.12
CA HIS A 62 12.12 6.22 2.02
C HIS A 62 11.12 5.28 1.32
N SER A 63 11.52 4.04 1.06
CA SER A 63 10.62 3.06 0.44
C SER A 63 9.37 2.79 1.29
N HIS A 64 9.54 2.74 2.62
CA HIS A 64 8.44 2.60 3.58
C HIS A 64 7.55 3.84 3.60
N PHE A 65 8.15 5.04 3.54
CA PHE A 65 7.41 6.28 3.39
C PHE A 65 6.51 6.24 2.15
N VAL A 66 7.03 5.87 0.98
CA VAL A 66 6.25 5.77 -0.26
C VAL A 66 5.11 4.74 -0.15
N ILE A 67 5.37 3.57 0.46
CA ILE A 67 4.35 2.55 0.71
C ILE A 67 3.22 3.11 1.60
N VAL A 68 3.57 3.64 2.77
CA VAL A 68 2.60 4.15 3.76
C VAL A 68 1.83 5.34 3.21
N LYS A 69 2.48 6.22 2.46
CA LYS A 69 1.85 7.35 1.78
C LYS A 69 0.80 6.88 0.76
N THR A 70 1.10 5.81 0.00
CA THR A 70 0.16 5.20 -0.95
C THR A 70 -1.03 4.57 -0.24
N ILE A 71 -0.80 3.92 0.91
CA ILE A 71 -1.88 3.39 1.78
C ILE A 71 -2.77 4.54 2.26
N ALA A 72 -2.19 5.64 2.76
CA ALA A 72 -2.93 6.80 3.22
C ALA A 72 -3.82 7.38 2.11
N TYR A 73 -3.27 7.57 0.90
CA TYR A 73 -4.05 8.05 -0.24
C TYR A 73 -5.22 7.14 -0.58
N ASN A 74 -5.02 5.82 -0.52
CA ASN A 74 -6.08 4.86 -0.78
C ASN A 74 -7.18 4.89 0.30
N LEU A 75 -6.81 4.87 1.58
CA LEU A 75 -7.75 4.83 2.71
C LEU A 75 -8.59 6.11 2.83
N PHE A 76 -8.00 7.27 2.53
CA PHE A 76 -8.69 8.57 2.60
C PHE A 76 -9.27 9.03 1.25
N GLY A 77 -9.35 8.13 0.26
CA GLY A 77 -9.98 8.42 -1.04
C GLY A 77 -9.27 9.47 -1.89
N ARG A 78 -7.97 9.71 -1.67
CA ARG A 78 -7.14 10.60 -2.49
C ARG A 78 -6.52 9.82 -3.66
N TYR A 79 -7.37 9.17 -4.45
CA TYR A 79 -6.95 8.21 -5.49
C TYR A 79 -6.09 8.85 -6.59
N GLU A 80 -6.33 10.10 -6.96
CA GLU A 80 -5.51 10.80 -7.96
C GLU A 80 -4.06 10.93 -7.49
N LEU A 81 -3.84 11.30 -6.22
CA LEU A 81 -2.51 11.41 -5.63
C LEU A 81 -1.81 10.04 -5.58
N GLY A 82 -2.53 8.98 -5.19
CA GLY A 82 -1.98 7.63 -5.17
C GLY A 82 -1.66 7.06 -6.56
N ALA A 83 -2.49 7.36 -7.56
CA ALA A 83 -2.26 6.93 -8.94
C ALA A 83 -1.00 7.58 -9.55
N HIS A 84 -0.76 8.85 -9.20
CA HIS A 84 0.33 9.68 -9.75
C HIS A 84 1.52 9.84 -8.82
N LEU A 85 1.57 9.13 -7.68
CA LEU A 85 2.68 9.25 -6.74
C LEU A 85 4.00 8.99 -7.48
N PRO A 86 4.91 9.97 -7.53
CA PRO A 86 6.19 9.81 -8.21
C PRO A 86 7.00 8.71 -7.52
N LEU A 87 7.74 7.96 -8.32
CA LEU A 87 8.75 7.04 -7.84
C LEU A 87 10.11 7.62 -8.18
N GLU A 88 10.93 7.85 -7.16
CA GLU A 88 12.30 8.26 -7.32
C GLU A 88 13.15 7.11 -7.90
N LYS A 89 14.36 7.44 -8.37
CA LYS A 89 15.26 6.45 -8.98
C LYS A 89 15.62 5.34 -7.98
N GLY A 90 15.73 5.67 -6.69
CA GLY A 90 15.94 4.74 -5.58
C GLY A 90 14.73 3.85 -5.32
N ASP A 91 13.50 4.39 -5.35
CA ASP A 91 12.27 3.63 -5.11
C ASP A 91 12.13 2.46 -6.06
N ARG A 92 12.44 2.66 -7.34
CA ARG A 92 12.34 1.59 -8.35
C ARG A 92 13.33 0.45 -8.10
N HIS A 93 14.36 0.64 -7.28
CA HIS A 93 15.27 -0.42 -6.88
C HIS A 93 14.64 -1.31 -5.79
N TYR A 94 14.06 -0.70 -4.76
CA TYR A 94 13.44 -1.41 -3.62
C TYR A 94 12.04 -1.93 -3.94
N LEU A 95 11.28 -1.19 -4.75
CA LEU A 95 9.94 -1.55 -5.19
C LEU A 95 9.94 -2.46 -6.43
N LYS A 96 11.08 -3.09 -6.79
CA LYS A 96 11.06 -4.13 -7.82
C LYS A 96 10.17 -5.28 -7.36
N ILE A 97 9.16 -5.56 -8.16
CA ILE A 97 8.28 -6.72 -7.95
C ILE A 97 9.07 -8.04 -8.08
N LYS A 98 10.23 -8.01 -8.75
CA LYS A 98 11.19 -9.12 -8.79
C LYS A 98 11.93 -9.26 -7.47
N GLY A 99 11.41 -10.12 -6.57
CA GLY A 99 12.12 -10.48 -5.34
C GLY A 99 11.24 -10.80 -4.14
N GLY A 100 9.91 -10.75 -4.26
CA GLY A 100 9.03 -11.30 -3.23
C GLY A 100 8.93 -10.49 -1.93
N ASN A 101 9.53 -9.29 -1.84
CA ASN A 101 9.39 -8.46 -0.65
C ASN A 101 7.91 -8.04 -0.48
N PHE A 102 7.34 -8.45 0.65
CA PHE A 102 5.95 -8.20 1.02
C PHE A 102 5.60 -6.69 1.00
N ALA A 103 6.52 -5.84 1.47
CA ALA A 103 6.33 -4.39 1.54
C ALA A 103 6.13 -3.77 0.14
N THR A 104 6.92 -4.23 -0.83
CA THR A 104 6.80 -3.83 -2.24
C THR A 104 5.44 -4.21 -2.82
N MET A 105 4.93 -5.39 -2.50
CA MET A 105 3.64 -5.87 -3.01
C MET A 105 2.47 -5.06 -2.45
N MET A 106 2.57 -4.57 -1.20
CA MET A 106 1.59 -3.64 -0.62
C MET A 106 1.51 -2.35 -1.44
N PHE A 107 2.64 -1.72 -1.76
CA PHE A 107 2.65 -0.50 -2.57
C PHE A 107 1.91 -0.69 -3.90
N TRP A 108 2.27 -1.73 -4.65
CA TRP A 108 1.70 -1.99 -5.97
C TRP A 108 0.22 -2.35 -5.90
N PHE A 109 -0.20 -3.07 -4.87
CA PHE A 109 -1.60 -3.33 -4.60
C PHE A 109 -2.38 -2.03 -4.37
N HIS A 110 -1.97 -1.19 -3.42
CA HIS A 110 -2.67 0.06 -3.12
C HIS A 110 -2.63 1.07 -4.27
N ARG A 111 -1.52 1.13 -5.03
CA ARG A 111 -1.45 1.93 -6.25
C ARG A 111 -2.44 1.43 -7.31
N SER A 112 -2.58 0.12 -7.46
CA SER A 112 -3.57 -0.47 -8.40
C SER A 112 -5.01 -0.14 -8.01
N LEU A 113 -5.33 -0.14 -6.71
CA LEU A 113 -6.65 0.30 -6.23
C LEU A 113 -6.92 1.78 -6.60
N CYS A 114 -5.93 2.66 -6.40
CA CYS A 114 -6.04 4.06 -6.80
C CYS A 114 -6.26 4.21 -8.31
N LEU A 115 -5.52 3.46 -9.14
CA LEU A 115 -5.67 3.45 -10.59
C LEU A 115 -7.06 2.96 -11.02
N TYR A 116 -7.59 1.91 -10.38
CA TYR A 116 -8.94 1.42 -10.65
C TYR A 116 -10.01 2.43 -10.27
N ALA A 117 -9.90 3.06 -9.10
CA ALA A 117 -10.81 4.14 -8.70
C ALA A 117 -10.80 5.31 -9.72
N MET A 118 -9.60 5.77 -10.09
CA MET A 118 -9.44 6.83 -11.10
C MET A 118 -9.98 6.44 -12.47
N ALA A 119 -9.87 5.18 -12.88
CA ALA A 119 -10.49 4.70 -14.11
C ALA A 119 -12.03 4.74 -14.04
N GLY A 120 -12.61 4.49 -12.87
CA GLY A 120 -14.04 4.57 -12.62
C GLY A 120 -14.56 6.01 -12.73
N GLU A 121 -13.83 6.95 -12.15
CA GLU A 121 -14.18 8.37 -12.07
C GLU A 121 -13.90 9.13 -13.37
N ASN A 122 -12.70 8.95 -13.95
CA ASN A 122 -12.26 9.70 -15.11
C ASN A 122 -12.46 8.92 -16.43
N LYS A 123 -13.61 9.10 -17.06
CA LYS A 123 -13.95 8.40 -18.32
C LYS A 123 -13.02 8.74 -19.49
N MET A 124 -12.43 9.93 -19.52
CA MET A 124 -11.51 10.35 -20.59
C MET A 124 -10.16 9.64 -20.50
N LYS A 125 -9.64 9.47 -19.28
CA LYS A 125 -8.36 8.78 -19.02
C LYS A 125 -8.52 7.32 -18.60
N ASN A 126 -9.74 6.78 -18.64
CA ASN A 126 -10.05 5.40 -18.22
C ASN A 126 -9.10 4.37 -18.84
N ARG A 127 -8.86 4.46 -20.15
CA ARG A 127 -8.00 3.50 -20.87
C ARG A 127 -6.56 3.51 -20.36
N GLU A 128 -6.05 4.70 -20.04
CA GLU A 128 -4.69 4.89 -19.53
C GLU A 128 -4.56 4.28 -18.13
N TYR A 129 -5.44 4.66 -17.21
CA TYR A 129 -5.45 4.12 -15.85
C TYR A 129 -5.65 2.59 -15.82
N MET A 130 -6.56 2.08 -16.66
CA MET A 130 -6.77 0.63 -16.79
C MET A 130 -5.55 -0.09 -17.36
N ALA A 131 -4.82 0.53 -18.30
CA ALA A 131 -3.61 -0.06 -18.87
C ALA A 131 -2.50 -0.16 -17.81
N GLN A 132 -2.29 0.90 -17.03
CA GLN A 132 -1.33 0.91 -15.93
C GLN A 132 -1.68 -0.13 -14.85
N ALA A 133 -2.94 -0.14 -14.39
CA ALA A 133 -3.41 -1.12 -13.39
C ALA A 133 -3.27 -2.57 -13.89
N LYS A 134 -3.54 -2.81 -15.19
CA LYS A 134 -3.36 -4.14 -15.80
C LYS A 134 -1.90 -4.56 -15.83
N GLY A 135 -0.96 -3.64 -16.05
CA GLY A 135 0.47 -3.91 -15.98
C GLY A 135 0.88 -4.42 -14.60
N ILE A 136 0.55 -3.65 -13.56
CA ILE A 136 0.85 -4.01 -12.17
C ILE A 136 0.19 -5.34 -11.77
N HIS A 137 -1.07 -5.53 -12.13
CA HIS A 137 -1.80 -6.77 -11.83
C HIS A 137 -1.11 -7.99 -12.48
N LYS A 138 -0.63 -7.87 -13.72
CA LYS A 138 0.14 -8.95 -14.35
C LYS A 138 1.39 -9.29 -13.54
N GLU A 139 2.13 -8.28 -13.09
CA GLU A 139 3.35 -8.52 -12.30
C GLU A 139 3.07 -9.16 -10.93
N LEU A 140 1.93 -8.83 -10.29
CA LEU A 140 1.48 -9.50 -9.06
C LEU A 140 1.11 -10.98 -9.30
N ILE A 141 0.50 -11.30 -10.44
CA ILE A 141 0.23 -12.70 -10.84
C ILE A 141 1.54 -13.42 -11.11
N ASP A 142 2.46 -12.82 -11.87
CA ASP A 142 3.78 -13.43 -12.13
C ASP A 142 4.54 -13.67 -10.80
N SER A 143 4.33 -12.85 -9.78
CA SER A 143 4.89 -13.05 -8.44
C SER A 143 4.26 -14.22 -7.68
N LEU A 144 2.95 -14.45 -7.85
CA LEU A 144 2.25 -15.60 -7.28
C LEU A 144 2.81 -16.91 -7.85
N ASP A 145 3.02 -16.95 -9.17
CA ASP A 145 3.55 -18.11 -9.87
C ASP A 145 4.99 -18.44 -9.42
N ASN A 146 5.73 -17.43 -8.94
CA ASN A 146 7.03 -17.58 -8.29
C ASN A 146 6.94 -17.99 -6.80
N LYS A 147 5.85 -18.64 -6.40
CA LYS A 147 5.60 -19.19 -5.05
C LYS A 147 5.56 -18.16 -3.93
N ASN A 148 5.13 -16.93 -4.19
CA ASN A 148 4.80 -16.00 -3.12
C ASN A 148 3.28 -16.06 -2.83
N PRO A 149 2.81 -16.87 -1.87
CA PRO A 149 1.39 -16.96 -1.56
C PRO A 149 0.81 -15.67 -0.95
N ASN A 150 1.65 -14.76 -0.42
CA ASN A 150 1.18 -13.55 0.26
C ASN A 150 0.53 -12.54 -0.72
N VAL A 151 0.77 -12.66 -2.03
CA VAL A 151 0.11 -11.80 -3.04
C VAL A 151 -1.25 -12.31 -3.50
N LEU A 152 -1.59 -13.56 -3.19
CA LEU A 152 -2.80 -14.20 -3.72
C LEU A 152 -4.06 -13.39 -3.40
N ARG A 153 -4.14 -12.88 -2.16
CA ARG A 153 -5.25 -12.02 -1.71
C ARG A 153 -5.33 -10.70 -2.49
N TYR A 154 -4.18 -10.09 -2.81
CA TYR A 154 -4.14 -8.86 -3.60
C TYR A 154 -4.65 -9.12 -5.01
N VAL A 155 -4.21 -10.22 -5.64
CA VAL A 155 -4.70 -10.64 -6.95
C VAL A 155 -6.22 -10.87 -6.93
N CYS A 156 -6.75 -11.52 -5.89
CA CYS A 156 -8.19 -11.76 -5.76
C CYS A 156 -8.99 -10.45 -5.64
N LEU A 157 -8.55 -9.52 -4.79
CA LEU A 157 -9.20 -8.21 -4.65
C LEU A 157 -9.13 -7.39 -5.94
N LEU A 158 -7.97 -7.34 -6.60
CA LEU A 158 -7.82 -6.62 -7.87
C LEU A 158 -8.66 -7.23 -9.01
N ASN A 159 -8.91 -8.53 -8.98
CA ASN A 159 -9.86 -9.17 -9.90
C ASN A 159 -11.31 -8.72 -9.65
N ALA A 160 -11.71 -8.56 -8.37
CA ALA A 160 -13.02 -8.02 -8.01
C ALA A 160 -13.18 -6.57 -8.49
N GLU A 161 -12.21 -5.70 -8.20
CA GLU A 161 -12.20 -4.29 -8.64
C GLU A 161 -12.31 -4.16 -10.16
N LYS A 162 -11.51 -4.92 -10.89
CA LYS A 162 -11.53 -4.95 -12.35
C LYS A 162 -12.87 -5.44 -12.91
N ALA A 163 -13.52 -6.40 -12.24
CA ALA A 163 -14.83 -6.88 -12.64
C ALA A 163 -15.92 -5.83 -12.41
N ALA A 164 -15.87 -5.14 -11.26
CA ALA A 164 -16.77 -4.05 -10.91
C ALA A 164 -16.70 -2.91 -11.94
N LEU A 165 -15.49 -2.51 -12.34
CA LEU A 165 -15.29 -1.45 -13.32
C LEU A 165 -15.77 -1.80 -14.73
N LYS A 166 -15.62 -3.05 -15.14
CA LYS A 166 -16.03 -3.47 -16.49
C LYS A 166 -17.54 -3.59 -16.65
N GLN A 167 -18.30 -3.66 -15.56
CA GLN A 167 -19.76 -3.86 -15.55
C GLN A 167 -20.23 -5.05 -16.40
N LYS A 168 -19.36 -6.05 -16.58
CA LYS A 168 -19.63 -7.27 -17.36
C LYS A 168 -20.17 -8.43 -16.51
N LYS A 169 -20.21 -8.23 -15.20
CA LYS A 169 -20.71 -9.20 -14.21
C LYS A 169 -21.88 -8.56 -13.47
N THR A 170 -22.81 -9.39 -13.03
CA THR A 170 -23.88 -8.97 -12.12
C THR A 170 -23.30 -8.49 -10.79
N GLN A 171 -24.06 -7.67 -10.06
CA GLN A 171 -23.65 -7.22 -8.71
C GLN A 171 -23.41 -8.39 -7.75
N GLU A 172 -24.17 -9.47 -7.90
CA GLU A 172 -24.02 -10.67 -7.07
C GLU A 172 -22.74 -11.44 -7.37
N GLU A 173 -22.36 -11.57 -8.65
CA GLU A 173 -21.07 -12.15 -9.03
C GLU A 173 -19.88 -11.30 -8.55
N ILE A 174 -20.00 -9.97 -8.62
CA ILE A 174 -18.97 -9.06 -8.09
C ILE A 174 -18.85 -9.22 -6.58
N ARG A 175 -19.98 -9.22 -5.85
CA ARG A 175 -20.01 -9.43 -4.40
C ARG A 175 -19.40 -10.77 -4.00
N LYS A 176 -19.65 -11.82 -4.79
CA LYS A 176 -19.02 -13.12 -4.57
C LYS A 176 -17.50 -13.04 -4.68
N LEU A 177 -16.95 -12.35 -5.68
CA LEU A 177 -15.50 -12.16 -5.81
C LEU A 177 -14.88 -11.44 -4.60
N TYR A 178 -15.55 -10.40 -4.08
CA TYR A 178 -15.09 -9.72 -2.87
C TYR A 178 -15.14 -10.65 -1.65
N ASN A 179 -16.24 -11.39 -1.47
CA ASN A 179 -16.38 -12.33 -0.36
C ASN A 179 -15.31 -13.42 -0.43
N ASP A 180 -15.02 -13.96 -1.61
CA ASP A 180 -13.98 -14.96 -1.80
C ASP A 180 -12.60 -14.39 -1.42
N ALA A 181 -12.30 -13.16 -1.82
CA ALA A 181 -11.05 -12.48 -1.46
C ALA A 181 -10.93 -12.17 0.05
N ILE A 182 -12.03 -11.78 0.70
CA ILE A 182 -12.10 -11.55 2.16
C ILE A 182 -11.90 -12.86 2.91
N ASN A 183 -12.63 -13.91 2.53
CA ASN A 183 -12.54 -15.23 3.14
C ASN A 183 -11.13 -15.81 2.99
N LEU A 184 -10.51 -15.61 1.82
CA LEU A 184 -9.13 -16.02 1.60
C LEU A 184 -8.19 -15.27 2.53
N SER A 185 -8.30 -13.95 2.62
CA SER A 185 -7.47 -13.12 3.51
C SER A 185 -7.59 -13.55 4.97
N ALA A 186 -8.81 -13.88 5.42
CA ALA A 186 -9.07 -14.36 6.78
C ALA A 186 -8.47 -15.75 7.08
N ARG A 187 -8.44 -16.65 6.09
CA ARG A 187 -7.99 -18.04 6.26
C ARG A 187 -6.49 -18.24 6.04
N SER A 188 -5.90 -17.47 5.12
CA SER A 188 -4.51 -17.68 4.71
C SER A 188 -3.51 -16.92 5.57
N GLY A 189 -3.94 -15.90 6.33
CA GLY A 189 -3.03 -15.06 7.10
C GLY A 189 -1.86 -14.55 6.24
N TYR A 190 -0.71 -14.35 6.86
CA TYR A 190 0.57 -14.25 6.16
C TYR A 190 1.28 -15.59 6.32
N VAL A 191 1.44 -16.34 5.24
CA VAL A 191 2.00 -17.70 5.30
C VAL A 191 3.53 -17.66 5.50
N HIS A 192 4.18 -16.51 5.24
CA HIS A 192 5.64 -16.34 5.31
C HIS A 192 6.12 -15.09 6.07
N ASP A 193 5.37 -14.60 7.07
CA ASP A 193 5.85 -13.50 7.94
C ASP A 193 6.64 -14.00 9.17
N ALA A 194 7.29 -15.18 9.07
CA ALA A 194 8.14 -15.76 10.12
C ALA A 194 9.56 -16.03 9.60
#